data_AF-Q4PMK9-F1
#
_entry.id   AF-Q4PMK9-F1
#
_cell.length_a   1.000
_cell.length_b   1.000
_cell.length_c   1.000
_cell.angle_alpha   90.00
_cell.angle_beta   90.00
_cell.angle_gamma   90.00
#
_symmetry.space_group_name_H-M   'P 1'
#
loop_
_entity.id
_entity.type
_entity.pdbx_description
1 polymer ?
#
loop_
_entity_poly.entity_id
_entity_poly.type
_entity_poly.pdbx_seq_one_letter_code
_entity_poly.pdbx_strand_id
1 'polypeptide(L)' 'MRVLAIVIASLLLLESFYLVECSDRDRGPKYKHQPYCRQFCNGPGNCGPPCPNCKGNWWNPNKCE' A
#
# COMPACT_ATOMS: atom_id res chain seq x y z
N MET A 1 -29.94 27.19 22.25
CA MET A 1 -29.14 27.70 21.12
C MET A 1 -27.69 27.21 21.14
N ARG A 2 -26.91 27.44 22.21
CA ARG A 2 -25.46 27.11 22.22
C ARG A 2 -25.14 25.61 22.18
N VAL A 3 -25.95 24.78 22.84
CA VAL A 3 -25.77 23.31 22.86
C VAL A 3 -25.92 22.71 21.47
N LEU A 4 -26.94 23.14 20.71
CA LEU A 4 -27.15 22.71 19.32
C LEU A 4 -25.96 23.06 18.42
N ALA A 5 -25.40 24.26 18.55
CA ALA A 5 -24.23 24.68 17.78
C ALA A 5 -22.99 23.81 18.09
N ILE A 6 -22.80 23.44 19.36
CA ILE A 6 -21.68 22.57 19.77
C ILE A 6 -21.86 21.16 19.17
N VAL A 7 -23.07 20.58 19.26
CA VAL A 7 -23.36 19.25 18.70
C VAL A 7 -23.12 19.23 17.19
N ILE A 8 -23.58 20.26 16.47
CA ILE A 8 -23.38 20.38 15.02
C ILE A 8 -21.89 20.53 14.69
N ALA A 9 -21.14 21.37 15.42
CA ALA A 9 -19.71 21.54 15.22
C ALA A 9 -18.92 20.24 15.47
N SER A 10 -19.29 19.48 16.52
CA SER A 10 -18.69 18.18 16.81
C SER A 10 -18.95 17.16 15.70
N LEU A 11 -20.16 17.11 15.16
CA LEU A 11 -20.51 16.23 14.03
C LEU A 11 -19.71 16.57 12.77
N LEU A 12 -19.62 17.85 12.42
CA LEU A 12 -18.85 18.31 11.25
C LEU A 12 -17.36 17.99 11.37
N LEU A 13 -16.79 18.17 12.56
CA LEU A 13 -15.40 17.79 12.81
C LEU A 13 -15.21 16.29 12.66
N LEU A 14 -16.12 15.47 13.20
CA LEU A 14 -16.03 14.01 13.11
C LEU A 14 -16.09 13.51 11.67
N GLU A 15 -16.98 14.05 10.83
CA GLU A 15 -17.03 13.70 9.41
C GLU A 15 -15.78 14.12 8.65
N SER A 16 -15.21 15.29 8.98
CA SER A 16 -13.97 15.76 8.37
C SER A 16 -12.78 14.84 8.66
N PHE A 17 -12.68 14.31 9.89
CA PHE A 17 -11.66 13.34 10.25
C PHE A 17 -11.89 11.99 9.55
N TYR A 18 -13.14 11.52 9.47
CA TYR A 18 -13.48 10.26 8.81
C TYR A 18 -13.15 10.28 7.31
N LEU A 19 -13.34 11.43 6.64
CA LEU A 19 -12.96 11.61 5.23
C LEU A 19 -11.44 11.63 5.02
N VAL A 20 -10.67 12.12 6.00
CA VAL A 20 -9.20 12.14 5.93
C VAL A 20 -8.64 10.72 6.09
N GLU A 21 -9.14 9.92 7.02
CA GLU A 21 -8.71 8.52 7.20
C GLU A 21 -9.10 7.61 6.03
N CYS A 22 -10.17 7.94 5.30
CA CYS A 22 -10.56 7.21 4.09
C CYS A 22 -9.86 7.69 2.80
N SER A 23 -8.95 8.67 2.90
CA SER A 23 -8.19 9.15 1.75
C SER A 23 -7.35 8.03 1.15
N ASP A 24 -7.58 7.73 -0.14
CA ASP A 24 -6.83 6.74 -0.93
C ASP A 24 -5.31 7.02 -0.95
N ARG A 25 -4.86 8.18 -0.42
CA ARG A 25 -3.46 8.54 -0.19
C ARG A 25 -2.73 7.58 0.78
N ASP A 26 -3.41 7.00 1.76
CA ASP A 26 -2.80 6.07 2.72
C ASP A 26 -2.73 4.62 2.22
N ARG A 27 -3.33 4.31 1.07
CA ARG A 27 -3.29 2.95 0.50
C ARG A 27 -1.94 2.57 -0.10
N GLY A 28 -0.92 3.43 0.03
CA GLY A 28 0.39 3.24 -0.55
C GLY A 28 0.34 3.14 -2.08
N PRO A 29 1.48 2.94 -2.75
CA PRO A 29 1.46 2.64 -4.17
C PRO A 29 0.66 1.34 -4.36
N LYS A 30 -0.44 1.42 -5.12
CA LYS A 30 -1.17 0.23 -5.61
C LYS A 30 -0.24 -0.50 -6.58
N TYR A 31 0.71 -1.26 -6.04
CA TYR A 31 1.56 -2.14 -6.82
C TYR A 31 0.61 -3.16 -7.45
N LYS A 32 0.37 -3.04 -8.76
CA LYS A 32 -0.29 -4.08 -9.54
C LYS A 32 0.44 -5.38 -9.21
N HIS A 33 -0.30 -6.39 -8.76
CA HIS A 33 0.25 -7.70 -8.45
C HIS A 33 0.75 -8.29 -9.78
N GLN A 34 2.02 -8.04 -10.09
CA GLN A 34 2.67 -8.62 -11.23
C GLN A 34 3.07 -10.04 -10.83
N PRO A 35 2.64 -11.06 -11.60
CA PRO A 35 3.02 -12.44 -11.31
C PRO A 35 4.55 -12.56 -11.32
N TYR A 36 5.09 -13.43 -10.48
CA TYR A 36 6.53 -13.67 -10.29
C TYR A 36 7.33 -12.53 -9.65
N CYS A 37 7.00 -11.25 -9.89
CA CYS A 37 7.75 -10.13 -9.32
C CYS A 37 7.71 -10.09 -7.79
N ARG A 38 8.85 -9.77 -7.15
CA ARG A 38 9.07 -9.74 -5.69
C ARG A 38 8.94 -11.08 -4.97
N GLN A 39 8.76 -12.18 -5.71
CA GLN A 39 8.81 -13.53 -5.14
C GLN A 39 10.25 -13.90 -4.82
N PHE A 40 10.48 -14.59 -3.69
CA PHE A 40 11.80 -15.11 -3.37
C PHE A 40 12.21 -16.17 -4.38
N CYS A 41 13.47 -16.11 -4.80
CA CYS A 41 14.02 -17.01 -5.81
C CYS A 41 15.41 -17.49 -5.41
N ASN A 42 15.75 -18.73 -5.77
CA ASN A 42 17.09 -19.29 -5.59
C ASN A 42 17.87 -19.31 -6.92
N GLY A 43 17.22 -18.93 -8.03
CA GLY A 43 17.76 -18.90 -9.38
C GLY A 43 16.71 -18.45 -10.39
N PRO A 44 17.10 -18.21 -11.66
CA PRO A 44 16.22 -17.65 -12.69
C PRO A 44 15.05 -18.57 -13.09
N GLY A 45 15.15 -19.89 -12.85
CA GLY A 45 14.06 -20.84 -13.16
C GLY A 45 12.81 -20.68 -12.30
N ASN A 46 12.91 -19.97 -11.17
CA ASN A 46 11.76 -19.67 -10.30
C ASN A 46 11.03 -18.39 -10.72
N CYS A 47 11.59 -17.66 -11.69
CA CYS A 47 11.12 -16.37 -12.15
C CYS A 47 10.51 -16.50 -13.55
N GLY A 48 9.54 -15.65 -13.86
CA GLY A 48 8.78 -15.70 -15.11
C GLY A 48 8.39 -14.30 -15.56
N PRO A 49 7.97 -14.13 -16.83
CA PRO A 49 7.56 -12.82 -17.32
C PRO A 49 6.41 -12.28 -16.46
N PRO A 50 6.45 -11.01 -16.01
CA PRO A 50 7.33 -9.92 -16.46
C PRO A 50 8.69 -9.77 -15.75
N CYS A 51 8.98 -10.52 -14.70
CA CYS A 51 10.22 -10.44 -13.91
C CYS A 51 11.04 -11.74 -14.05
N PRO A 52 11.85 -11.92 -15.11
CA PRO A 52 12.55 -13.17 -15.38
C PRO A 52 13.85 -13.32 -14.58
N ASN A 53 14.34 -12.27 -13.94
CA ASN A 53 15.65 -12.29 -13.30
C ASN A 53 15.52 -12.50 -11.80
N CYS A 54 16.34 -13.38 -11.26
CA CYS A 54 16.49 -13.50 -9.82
C CYS A 54 17.64 -12.61 -9.36
N LYS A 55 17.35 -11.52 -8.63
CA LYS A 55 18.36 -10.58 -8.16
C LYS A 55 18.27 -10.39 -6.65
N GLY A 56 19.42 -10.38 -6.01
CA GLY A 56 19.58 -10.05 -4.61
C GLY A 56 21.03 -9.68 -4.35
N ASN A 57 21.26 -9.11 -3.17
CA ASN A 57 22.56 -8.63 -2.74
C ASN A 57 22.86 -9.24 -1.36
N TRP A 58 24.09 -9.07 -0.86
CA TRP A 58 24.45 -9.54 0.48
C TRP A 58 23.48 -9.10 1.60
N TRP A 59 22.87 -7.92 1.43
CA TRP A 59 21.92 -7.33 2.38
C TRP A 59 20.46 -7.61 2.06
N ASN A 60 20.14 -8.00 0.82
CA ASN A 60 18.76 -8.16 0.36
C ASN A 60 18.55 -9.58 -0.18
N PRO A 61 17.57 -10.33 0.36
CA PRO A 61 17.28 -11.67 -0.11
C PRO A 61 16.90 -11.66 -1.61
N ASN A 62 17.33 -12.70 -2.31
CA ASN A 62 17.10 -12.87 -3.74
C ASN A 62 15.61 -12.87 -4.06
N LYS A 63 15.20 -11.97 -4.95
CA LYS A 63 13.81 -11.83 -5.42
C LYS A 63 13.77 -11.71 -6.93
N CYS A 64 12.65 -12.12 -7.52
CA CYS A 64 12.43 -11.93 -8.95
C CYS A 64 12.16 -10.45 -9.26
N GLU A 65 12.91 -9.89 -10.22
CA GLU A 65 12.76 -8.54 -10.79
C GLU A 65 12.77 -8.55 -12.33
#